data_AF-A0A946JRJ9-F1
#
_entry.id   AF-A0A946JRJ9-F1
#
_cell.length_a   1.000
_cell.length_b   1.000
_cell.length_c   1.000
_cell.angle_alpha   90.00
_cell.angle_beta   90.00
_cell.angle_gamma   90.00
#
_symmetry.space_group_name_H-M   'P 1'
#
loop_
_entity.id
_entity.type
_entity.pdbx_description
1 polymer ?
#
loop_
_entity_poly.entity_id
_entity_poly.type
_entity_poly.pdbx_seq_one_letter_code
_entity_poly.pdbx_strand_id
1 'polypeptide(L)' 'MGVKFRRQVPIDRYIVDFLSMEIKLVIEADGSQHGNKSKNNNDNIRDNFLK' A
#
# COMPACT_ATOMS: atom_id res chain seq x y z
N MET A 1 -24.24 -2.67 9.70
CA MET A 1 -23.59 -1.59 8.92
C MET A 1 -22.11 -1.90 8.86
N GLY A 2 -21.48 -1.82 7.69
CA GLY A 2 -20.07 -2.18 7.54
C GLY A 2 -19.49 -1.53 6.29
N VAL A 3 -18.20 -1.20 6.36
CA VAL A 3 -17.45 -0.65 5.23
C VAL A 3 -17.13 -1.78 4.25
N LYS A 4 -17.40 -1.58 2.96
CA LYS A 4 -17.08 -2.57 1.93
C LYS A 4 -15.60 -2.54 1.59
N PHE A 5 -14.95 -3.70 1.67
CA PHE A 5 -13.58 -3.88 1.23
C PHE A 5 -13.51 -4.83 0.04
N ARG A 6 -12.67 -4.48 -0.94
CA ARG A 6 -12.22 -5.36 -2.00
C ARG A 6 -10.87 -5.94 -1.60
N ARG A 7 -10.63 -7.22 -1.87
CA ARG A 7 -9.36 -7.89 -1.56
C ARG A 7 -8.45 -7.97 -2.78
N GLN A 8 -7.14 -7.92 -2.57
CA GLN A 8 -6.10 -8.09 -3.61
C GLN A 8 -6.36 -7.22 -4.86
N VAL A 9 -6.44 -5.91 -4.66
CA VAL A 9 -6.79 -4.99 -5.73
C VAL A 9 -5.53 -4.50 -6.44
N PRO A 10 -5.39 -4.73 -7.76
CA PRO A 10 -4.33 -4.09 -8.54
C PRO A 10 -4.61 -2.59 -8.65
N ILE A 11 -3.63 -1.78 -8.28
CA ILE A 11 -3.62 -0.32 -8.40
C ILE A 11 -2.30 0.09 -9.05
N ASP A 12 -2.38 0.49 -10.32
CA ASP A 12 -1.21 0.79 -11.16
C ASP A 12 -0.18 -0.36 -11.13
N ARG A 13 0.96 -0.16 -10.47
CA ARG A 13 2.08 -1.12 -10.37
C ARG A 13 2.07 -1.96 -9.08
N TYR A 14 1.05 -1.83 -8.25
CA TYR A 14 0.97 -2.46 -6.94
C TYR A 14 -0.30 -3.31 -6.80
N ILE A 15 -0.27 -4.30 -5.90
CA ILE A 15 -1.46 -5.05 -5.49
C ILE A 15 -1.63 -4.81 -4.00
N VAL A 16 -2.77 -4.26 -3.60
CA VAL A 16 -3.09 -3.97 -2.19
C VAL A 16 -3.98 -5.06 -1.60
N ASP A 17 -3.77 -5.41 -0.33
CA ASP A 17 -4.52 -6.52 0.29
C ASP A 17 -6.01 -6.19 0.48
N PHE A 18 -6.32 -4.97 0.92
CA PHE A 18 -7.69 -4.49 1.06
C PHE A 18 -7.84 -3.03 0.62
N LEU A 19 -8.91 -2.74 -0.12
CA LEU A 19 -9.26 -1.39 -0.56
C LEU A 19 -10.73 -1.10 -0.24
N SER A 20 -10.99 0.03 0.40
CA SER A 20 -12.30 0.67 0.45
C SER A 20 -12.28 2.00 -0.27
N MET A 21 -12.97 2.08 -1.41
CA MET A 21 -13.14 3.32 -2.17
C MET A 21 -14.06 4.32 -1.47
N GLU A 22 -15.02 3.81 -0.68
CA GLU A 22 -16.02 4.63 0.01
C GLU A 22 -15.38 5.58 1.02
N ILE A 23 -14.41 5.08 1.77
CA ILE A 23 -13.68 5.86 2.79
C ILE A 23 -12.23 6.17 2.39
N LYS A 24 -11.85 5.85 1.14
CA LYS A 24 -10.48 6.04 0.60
C LYS A 24 -9.39 5.45 1.50
N LEU A 25 -9.60 4.20 1.93
CA LEU A 25 -8.69 3.48 2.82
C LEU A 25 -8.08 2.27 2.11
N VAL A 26 -6.77 2.15 2.18
CA VAL A 26 -6.02 0.94 1.83
C VAL A 26 -5.49 0.32 3.11
N ILE A 27 -5.62 -1.00 3.23
CA ILE A 27 -5.02 -1.78 4.31
C ILE A 27 -4.12 -2.83 3.65
N GLU A 28 -2.85 -2.84 4.04
CA GLU A 28 -1.89 -3.88 3.68
C GLU A 28 -1.73 -4.76 4.93
N ALA A 29 -1.89 -6.08 4.76
CA ALA A 29 -1.48 -7.00 5.80
C ALA A 29 0.05 -6.94 5.85
N ASP A 30 0.64 -6.91 7.04
CA ASP A 30 2.10 -6.93 7.20
C ASP A 30 2.64 -8.30 6.75
N GLY A 31 2.71 -8.48 5.44
CA GLY A 31 3.38 -9.58 4.80
C GLY A 31 4.83 -9.19 4.78
N SER A 32 5.58 -9.62 5.81
CA SER A 32 7.01 -9.43 5.96
C SER A 32 7.77 -9.58 4.62
N GLN A 33 7.85 -8.50 3.85
CA GLN A 33 8.80 -8.29 2.75
C GLN A 33 10.03 -7.59 3.34
N HIS A 34 10.48 -8.10 4.49
CA HIS A 34 11.82 -7.84 5.00
C HIS A 34 12.77 -8.79 4.25
N GLY A 35 12.99 -8.51 2.97
CA GLY A 35 13.63 -9.50 2.09
C GLY A 35 14.47 -8.94 0.96
N ASN A 36 14.67 -7.63 0.86
CA ASN A 36 15.69 -7.11 -0.05
C ASN A 36 16.38 -5.88 0.53
N LYS A 37 17.63 -6.09 0.95
CA LYS A 37 18.64 -5.09 1.29
C LYS A 37 19.05 -4.24 0.06
N SER A 38 18.10 -3.88 -0.79
CA SER A 38 18.29 -3.05 -1.98
C SER A 38 17.26 -1.93 -2.02
N LYS A 39 17.04 -1.29 -0.87
CA LYS A 39 16.23 -0.06 -0.75
C LYS A 39 17.04 1.09 -0.14
N ASN A 40 18.36 1.05 -0.25
CA ASN A 40 19.24 2.00 0.44
C ASN A 40 19.35 3.39 -0.19
N ASN A 41 18.67 3.73 -1.29
CA ASN A 41 18.91 5.02 -1.95
C ASN A 41 17.70 5.87 -2.35
N ASN A 42 16.45 5.43 -2.18
CA ASN A 42 15.28 6.14 -2.71
C ASN A 42 14.21 6.53 -1.67
N ASP A 43 14.51 6.48 -0.37
CA ASP A 43 13.52 6.83 0.67
C ASP A 43 13.24 8.34 0.76
N ASN A 44 14.18 9.21 0.36
CA ASN A 44 13.99 10.66 0.48
C ASN A 44 13.04 11.28 -0.58
N ILE A 45 12.86 10.63 -1.73
CA ILE A 45 11.98 11.17 -2.79
C ILE A 45 10.51 10.93 -2.43
N ARG A 46 10.22 9.84 -1.71
CA ARG A 46 8.86 9.43 -1.38
C ARG A 46 8.24 10.32 -0.30
N ASP A 47 9.02 10.70 0.70
CA ASP A 47 8.56 11.55 1.80
C ASP A 47 8.20 12.98 1.37
N ASN A 48 8.90 13.53 0.37
CA ASN A 48 8.61 14.88 -0.11
C ASN A 48 7.42 14.93 -1.09
N PHE A 49 7.01 13.80 -1.67
CA PHE A 49 5.88 13.73 -2.60
C PHE A 49 4.53 13.51 -1.89
N LEU A 50 4.56 13.10 -0.62
CA LEU A 50 3.37 12.79 0.18
C LEU A 50 3.03 13.87 1.23
N LYS A 51 3.71 15.03 1.17
CA LYS A 51 3.32 16.24 1.91
C LYS A 51 2.31 17.08 1.15
#